data_AF-A0A258MAS3-F1
#
_entry.id   AF-A0A258MAS3-F1
#
_cell.length_a   1.000
_cell.length_b   1.000
_cell.length_c   1.000
_cell.angle_alpha   90.00
_cell.angle_beta   90.00
_cell.angle_gamma   90.00
#
_symmetry.space_group_name_H-M   'P 1'
#
loop_
_entity.id
_entity.type
_entity.pdbx_description
1 polymer ?
#
loop_
_entity_poly.entity_id
_entity_poly.type
_entity_poly.pdbx_seq_one_letter_code
_entity_poly.pdbx_strand_id
1 'polypeptide(L)'
;MKLQDPLKTVNELIQLEDGKAIQKNDRCCGESGTLAVTRPDISTQVRFRKQIEMEKAANELRKDDFTGDVKVLTSCPSCLQGLTRFDADSDTTADYIVVEMAQKLLGPDWMQDYVTKANQGGIERVLV
;
A
#
# COMPACT_ATOMS: atom_id res chain seq x y z
N MET A 1 -13.86 2.48 -17.25
CA MET A 1 -14.86 2.24 -16.16
C MET A 1 -14.42 1.00 -15.38
N LYS A 2 -14.64 0.90 -14.06
CA LYS A 2 -14.25 -0.31 -13.30
C LYS A 2 -15.18 -1.47 -13.66
N LEU A 3 -14.61 -2.64 -13.94
CA LEU A 3 -15.35 -3.85 -14.35
C LEU A 3 -15.84 -4.70 -13.17
N GLN A 4 -15.23 -4.53 -11.99
CA GLN A 4 -15.55 -5.28 -10.78
C GLN A 4 -15.23 -4.47 -9.53
N ASP A 5 -15.72 -4.93 -8.39
CA ASP A 5 -15.37 -4.37 -7.09
C ASP A 5 -13.88 -4.57 -6.81
N PRO A 6 -13.13 -3.50 -6.49
CA PRO A 6 -11.69 -3.58 -6.32
C PRO A 6 -11.28 -4.42 -5.10
N LEU A 7 -12.04 -4.43 -4.01
CA LEU A 7 -11.69 -5.25 -2.84
C LEU A 7 -11.88 -6.72 -3.10
N LYS A 8 -12.90 -7.08 -3.88
CA LYS A 8 -13.07 -8.46 -4.37
C LYS A 8 -11.79 -8.91 -5.10
N THR A 9 -11.30 -8.11 -6.05
CA THR A 9 -10.06 -8.43 -6.78
C THR A 9 -8.85 -8.54 -5.84
N VAL A 10 -8.71 -7.64 -4.87
CA VAL A 10 -7.59 -7.68 -3.91
C VAL A 10 -7.61 -8.97 -3.09
N ASN A 11 -8.78 -9.37 -2.57
CA ASN A 11 -8.94 -10.57 -1.77
C ASN A 11 -8.83 -11.88 -2.59
N GLU A 12 -9.06 -11.83 -3.90
CA GLU A 12 -8.79 -12.95 -4.81
C GLU A 12 -7.29 -13.08 -5.15
N LEU A 13 -6.55 -11.96 -5.17
CA LEU A 13 -5.12 -11.95 -5.48
C LEU A 13 -4.22 -12.20 -4.25
N ILE A 14 -4.63 -11.75 -3.08
CA ILE A 14 -3.88 -11.89 -1.83
C ILE A 14 -4.82 -12.43 -0.75
N GLN A 15 -4.44 -13.57 -0.19
CA GLN A 15 -5.10 -14.19 0.96
C GLN A 15 -4.17 -14.15 2.17
N LEU A 16 -4.72 -13.81 3.33
CA LEU A 16 -4.03 -13.92 4.61
C LEU A 16 -4.03 -15.39 5.07
N GLU A 17 -3.02 -15.77 5.84
CA GLU A 17 -2.87 -17.15 6.33
C GLU A 17 -4.00 -17.57 7.28
N ASP A 18 -4.55 -16.61 8.01
CA ASP A 18 -5.69 -16.78 8.90
C ASP A 18 -7.05 -16.76 8.16
N GLY A 19 -7.04 -16.60 6.84
CA GLY A 19 -8.23 -16.53 6.01
C GLY A 19 -9.08 -15.27 6.21
N LYS A 20 -8.63 -14.28 7.00
CA LYS A 20 -9.35 -13.02 7.16
C LYS A 20 -9.29 -12.23 5.85
N ALA A 21 -10.41 -11.59 5.51
CA ALA A 21 -10.48 -10.73 4.33
C ALA A 21 -9.76 -9.40 4.59
N ILE A 22 -8.98 -8.94 3.61
CA ILE A 22 -8.39 -7.61 3.57
C ILE A 22 -9.52 -6.57 3.50
N GLN A 23 -9.53 -5.68 4.50
CA GLN A 23 -10.56 -4.66 4.65
C GLN A 23 -10.19 -3.36 3.93
N LYS A 24 -11.23 -2.59 3.58
CA LYS A 24 -11.05 -1.26 2.99
C LYS A 24 -10.62 -0.26 4.06
N ASN A 25 -9.53 0.45 3.80
CA ASN A 25 -9.26 1.71 4.50
C ASN A 25 -9.72 2.89 3.63
N ASP A 26 -10.82 3.52 4.01
CA ASP A 26 -11.48 4.54 3.20
C ASP A 26 -10.72 5.88 3.15
N ARG A 27 -11.19 6.79 2.29
CA ARG A 27 -10.66 8.15 2.05
C ARG A 27 -9.33 8.22 1.27
N CYS A 28 -9.14 9.39 0.64
CA CYS A 28 -7.99 9.72 -0.20
C CYS A 28 -6.75 10.07 0.65
N CYS A 29 -5.55 9.70 0.19
CA CYS A 29 -4.28 10.05 0.83
C CYS A 29 -3.92 11.54 0.74
N GLY A 30 -4.56 12.31 -0.14
CA GLY A 30 -4.29 13.74 -0.33
C GLY A 30 -3.07 14.08 -1.20
N GLU A 31 -2.33 13.08 -1.72
CA GLU A 31 -1.12 13.28 -2.52
C GLU A 31 -1.33 13.19 -4.04
N SER A 32 -2.36 12.45 -4.48
CA SER A 32 -2.58 12.16 -5.90
C SER A 32 -2.76 13.42 -6.75
N GLY A 33 -2.26 13.37 -8.00
CA GLY A 33 -2.47 14.44 -8.98
C GLY A 33 -1.82 15.77 -8.61
N THR A 34 -0.72 15.75 -7.84
CA THR A 34 -0.02 16.95 -7.32
C THR A 34 -0.86 17.80 -6.37
N LEU A 35 -1.96 17.27 -5.84
CA LEU A 35 -2.89 17.99 -4.95
C LEU A 35 -2.17 18.55 -3.72
N ALA A 36 -1.27 17.76 -3.14
CA ALA A 36 -0.44 18.14 -2.00
C ALA A 36 0.39 19.42 -2.23
N VAL A 37 0.88 19.60 -3.45
CA VAL A 37 1.75 20.73 -3.83
C VAL A 37 0.93 21.91 -4.33
N THR A 38 -0.11 21.65 -5.11
CA THR A 38 -0.92 22.70 -5.76
C THR A 38 -1.94 23.35 -4.83
N ARG A 39 -2.49 22.59 -3.87
CA ARG A 39 -3.47 23.06 -2.88
C ARG A 39 -3.16 22.49 -1.49
N PRO A 40 -2.05 22.90 -0.86
CA PRO A 40 -1.66 22.41 0.46
C PRO A 40 -2.75 22.70 1.52
N ASP A 41 -3.46 23.81 1.38
CA ASP A 41 -4.58 24.24 2.22
C ASP A 41 -5.74 23.22 2.23
N ILE A 42 -6.06 22.63 1.08
CA ILE A 42 -7.07 21.56 0.97
C ILE A 42 -6.48 20.21 1.36
N SER A 43 -5.29 19.88 0.85
CA SER A 43 -4.69 18.56 1.02
C SER A 43 -4.47 18.20 2.48
N THR A 44 -4.20 19.19 3.34
CA THR A 44 -4.02 19.01 4.78
C THR A 44 -5.29 18.46 5.44
N GLN A 45 -6.47 19.00 5.10
CA GLN A 45 -7.74 18.51 5.63
C GLN A 45 -8.07 17.09 5.14
N VAL A 46 -7.75 16.80 3.86
CA VAL A 46 -7.92 15.45 3.28
C VAL A 46 -7.04 14.44 4.02
N ARG A 47 -5.78 14.79 4.27
CA ARG A 47 -4.83 13.95 5.03
C ARG A 47 -5.31 13.71 6.45
N PHE A 48 -5.77 14.75 7.15
CA PHE A 48 -6.30 14.60 8.52
C PHE A 48 -7.48 13.61 8.56
N ARG A 49 -8.39 13.70 7.58
CA ARG A 49 -9.50 12.73 7.49
C ARG A 49 -9.02 11.32 7.17
N LYS A 50 -7.97 11.16 6.36
CA LYS A 50 -7.38 9.85 6.07
C LYS A 50 -6.72 9.25 7.31
N GLN A 51 -5.95 10.03 8.05
CA GLN A 51 -5.29 9.59 9.27
C GLN A 51 -6.28 9.01 10.29
N ILE A 52 -7.43 9.67 10.51
CA ILE A 52 -8.49 9.15 11.39
C ILE A 52 -8.96 7.76 10.94
N GLU A 53 -9.13 7.53 9.63
CA GLU A 53 -9.52 6.21 9.14
C GLU A 53 -8.38 5.19 9.26
N MET A 54 -7.12 5.59 9.09
CA MET A 54 -5.94 4.74 9.29
C MET A 54 -5.86 4.25 10.73
N GLU A 55 -5.86 5.18 11.69
CA GLU A 55 -5.84 4.88 13.13
C GLU A 55 -7.04 4.01 13.53
N LYS A 56 -8.24 4.35 13.06
CA LYS A 56 -9.46 3.58 13.35
C LYS A 56 -9.35 2.13 12.86
N ALA A 57 -8.93 1.92 11.61
CA ALA A 57 -8.82 0.58 11.05
C ALA A 57 -7.71 -0.24 11.71
N ALA A 58 -6.56 0.39 11.99
CA ALA A 58 -5.45 -0.25 12.66
C ALA A 58 -5.82 -0.67 14.09
N ASN A 59 -6.52 0.20 14.83
CA ASN A 59 -7.04 -0.13 16.16
C ASN A 59 -8.10 -1.24 16.09
N GLU A 60 -8.96 -1.26 15.08
CA GLU A 60 -9.94 -2.34 14.91
C GLU A 60 -9.27 -3.69 14.71
N LEU A 61 -8.24 -3.78 13.86
CA LEU A 61 -7.49 -5.01 13.62
C LEU A 61 -6.80 -5.54 14.88
N ARG A 62 -6.39 -4.65 15.79
CA ARG A 62 -5.73 -5.00 17.05
C ARG A 62 -6.67 -5.41 18.19
N LYS A 63 -7.98 -5.21 18.05
CA LYS A 63 -8.94 -5.58 19.11
C LYS A 63 -8.99 -7.07 19.43
N ASP A 64 -8.65 -7.92 18.45
CA ASP A 64 -8.64 -9.38 18.61
C ASP A 64 -7.30 -9.89 19.21
N ASP A 65 -6.62 -9.09 20.03
CA ASP A 65 -5.25 -9.35 20.55
C ASP A 65 -4.20 -9.61 19.46
N PHE A 66 -4.41 -9.07 18.25
CA PHE A 66 -3.44 -9.17 17.17
C PHE A 66 -2.19 -8.34 17.48
N THR A 67 -1.04 -9.01 17.57
CA THR A 67 0.27 -8.42 17.90
C THR A 67 1.23 -8.33 16.70
N GLY A 68 0.77 -8.71 15.52
CA GLY A 68 1.57 -8.64 14.30
C GLY A 68 1.57 -7.25 13.66
N ASP A 69 2.32 -7.12 12.57
CA ASP A 69 2.41 -5.88 11.81
C ASP A 69 1.09 -5.60 11.07
N VAL A 70 0.60 -4.36 11.18
CA VAL A 70 -0.54 -3.88 10.39
C VAL A 70 -0.02 -3.15 9.16
N LYS A 71 -0.38 -3.67 7.98
CA LYS A 71 0.06 -3.14 6.69
C LYS A 71 -1.12 -2.64 5.85
N VAL A 72 -0.94 -1.48 5.21
CA VAL A 72 -1.89 -0.89 4.28
C VAL A 72 -1.37 -1.05 2.85
N LEU A 73 -2.16 -1.73 2.02
CA LEU A 73 -1.79 -2.01 0.63
C LEU A 73 -2.34 -0.95 -0.31
N THR A 74 -1.53 -0.56 -1.29
CA THR A 74 -1.93 0.38 -2.33
C THR A 74 -1.47 -0.03 -3.72
N SER A 75 -2.18 0.45 -4.74
CA SER A 75 -1.80 0.31 -6.16
C SER A 75 -1.55 1.67 -6.81
N CYS A 76 -1.34 2.71 -6.02
CA CYS A 76 -1.09 4.07 -6.47
C CYS A 76 0.26 4.56 -5.91
N PRO A 77 1.25 4.90 -6.75
CA PRO A 77 2.56 5.35 -6.26
C PRO A 77 2.49 6.62 -5.41
N SER A 78 1.62 7.58 -5.77
CA SER A 78 1.39 8.77 -4.93
C SER A 78 0.76 8.42 -3.58
N CYS A 79 -0.10 7.40 -3.53
CA CYS A 79 -0.64 6.93 -2.26
C CYS A 79 0.43 6.27 -1.42
N LEU A 80 1.36 5.51 -1.99
CA LEU A 80 2.43 4.88 -1.22
C LEU A 80 3.20 5.94 -0.44
N GLN A 81 3.70 6.99 -1.11
CA GLN A 81 4.36 8.12 -0.48
C GLN A 81 3.44 8.86 0.53
N GLY A 82 2.14 8.96 0.24
CA GLY A 82 1.17 9.60 1.12
C GLY A 82 0.91 8.82 2.41
N LEU A 83 0.74 7.51 2.28
CA LEU A 83 0.36 6.62 3.36
C LEU A 83 1.51 6.43 4.35
N THR A 84 2.76 6.37 3.87
CA THR A 84 3.95 6.26 4.74
C THR A 84 4.09 7.43 5.72
N ARG A 85 3.40 8.55 5.49
CA ARG A 85 3.39 9.69 6.42
C ARG A 85 2.55 9.42 7.66
N PHE A 86 1.61 8.47 7.61
CA PHE A 86 0.76 8.10 8.74
C PHE A 86 1.32 6.92 9.54
N ASP A 87 2.45 6.33 9.13
CA ASP A 87 3.02 5.12 9.73
C ASP A 87 3.24 5.30 11.24
N ALA A 88 3.84 6.41 11.66
CA ALA A 88 4.10 6.70 13.07
C ALA A 88 2.81 6.94 13.88
N ASP A 89 1.81 7.60 13.29
CA ASP A 89 0.58 7.96 14.00
C ASP A 89 -0.38 6.78 14.14
N SER A 90 -0.42 5.90 13.14
CA SER A 90 -1.32 4.74 13.08
C SER A 90 -0.66 3.42 13.47
N ASP A 91 0.66 3.44 13.73
CA ASP A 91 1.50 2.26 13.90
C ASP A 91 1.29 1.27 12.74
N THR A 92 1.37 1.76 11.49
CA THR A 92 1.20 0.92 10.31
C THR A 92 2.38 1.05 9.37
N THR A 93 2.44 0.15 8.39
CA THR A 93 3.34 0.31 7.23
C THR A 93 2.51 0.38 5.95
N ALA A 94 3.02 1.07 4.94
CA ALA A 94 2.42 1.08 3.62
C ALA A 94 3.27 0.30 2.61
N ASP A 95 2.64 -0.54 1.79
CA ASP A 95 3.32 -1.21 0.69
C ASP A 95 2.45 -1.28 -0.56
N TYR A 96 3.09 -1.56 -1.69
CA TYR A 96 2.46 -1.74 -2.97
C TYR A 96 1.96 -3.17 -3.11
N ILE A 97 0.72 -3.34 -3.54
CA ILE A 97 0.08 -4.67 -3.63
C ILE A 97 0.88 -5.67 -4.48
N VAL A 98 1.52 -5.21 -5.56
CA VAL A 98 2.32 -6.10 -6.42
C VAL A 98 3.63 -6.56 -5.76
N VAL A 99 4.16 -5.77 -4.81
CA VAL A 99 5.37 -6.13 -4.05
C VAL A 99 5.03 -7.23 -3.05
N GLU A 100 3.92 -7.09 -2.32
CA GLU A 100 3.41 -8.15 -1.44
C GLU A 100 3.13 -9.45 -2.19
N MET A 101 2.53 -9.36 -3.37
CA MET A 101 2.29 -10.52 -4.22
C MET A 101 3.60 -11.17 -4.65
N ALA A 102 4.59 -10.39 -5.08
CA ALA A 102 5.89 -10.92 -5.47
C ALA A 102 6.57 -11.65 -4.30
N GLN A 103 6.56 -11.06 -3.11
CA GLN A 103 7.15 -11.67 -1.93
C GLN A 103 6.44 -12.99 -1.53
N LYS A 104 5.10 -13.04 -1.61
CA LYS A 104 4.33 -14.25 -1.30
C LYS A 104 4.44 -15.34 -2.37
N LEU A 105 4.47 -14.98 -3.65
CA LEU A 105 4.46 -15.95 -4.77
C LEU A 105 5.85 -16.41 -5.19
N LEU A 106 6.85 -15.53 -5.10
CA LEU A 106 8.21 -15.77 -5.60
C LEU A 106 9.22 -15.96 -4.46
N GLY A 107 8.84 -15.72 -3.21
CA GLY A 107 9.69 -15.87 -2.04
C GLY A 107 10.46 -14.58 -1.66
N PRO A 108 11.24 -14.62 -0.57
CA PRO A 108 11.92 -13.44 -0.03
C PRO A 108 12.99 -12.87 -0.97
N ASP A 109 13.65 -13.72 -1.77
CA ASP A 109 14.74 -13.32 -2.66
C ASP A 109 14.25 -12.82 -4.04
N TRP A 110 12.92 -12.65 -4.21
CA TRP A 110 12.29 -12.31 -5.49
C TRP A 110 12.93 -11.12 -6.20
N MET A 111 13.32 -10.08 -5.45
CA MET A 111 13.89 -8.86 -6.00
C MET A 111 15.32 -9.11 -6.50
N GLN A 112 16.12 -9.86 -5.75
CA GLN A 112 17.50 -10.21 -6.14
C GLN A 112 17.49 -11.09 -7.38
N ASP A 113 16.61 -12.09 -7.42
CA ASP A 113 16.40 -12.96 -8.56
C ASP A 113 15.93 -12.20 -9.80
N TYR A 114 14.98 -11.28 -9.61
CA TYR A 114 14.47 -10.42 -10.68
C TYR A 114 15.59 -9.55 -11.26
N VAL A 115 16.36 -8.87 -10.42
CA VAL A 115 17.46 -7.99 -10.86
C VAL A 115 18.54 -8.81 -11.58
N THR A 116 18.89 -10.00 -11.07
CA THR A 116 19.88 -10.87 -11.70
C THR A 116 19.46 -11.29 -13.11
N LYS A 117 18.20 -11.73 -13.27
CA LYS A 117 17.63 -12.11 -14.57
C LYS A 117 17.54 -10.91 -15.52
N ALA A 118 17.10 -9.74 -15.03
CA ALA A 118 17.00 -8.52 -15.83
C ALA A 118 18.38 -8.04 -16.34
N ASN A 119 19.42 -8.12 -15.50
CA ASN A 119 20.78 -7.76 -15.88
C ASN A 119 21.38 -8.69 -16.95
N GLN A 120 21.02 -9.97 -16.95
CA GLN A 120 21.50 -10.95 -17.95
C GLN A 120 20.94 -10.69 -19.36
N GLY A 121 19.78 -10.03 -19.46
CA GLY A 121 19.12 -9.73 -20.74
C GLY A 121 19.64 -8.48 -21.48
N GLY A 122 20.66 -7.80 -20.95
CA GLY A 122 21.18 -6.55 -21.52
C GLY A 122 20.29 -5.37 -21.17
N ILE A 123 20.49 -4.77 -19.99
CA ILE A 123 19.86 -3.49 -19.66
C ILE A 123 20.49 -2.42 -20.56
N GLU A 124 19.71 -1.85 -21.48
CA GLU A 124 20.09 -0.62 -22.17
C GLU A 124 20.23 0.49 -21.12
N ARG A 125 21.48 0.80 -20.78
CA ARG A 125 21.79 1.89 -19.88
C ARG A 125 21.68 3.19 -20.67
N VAL A 126 20.55 3.88 -20.51
CA VAL A 126 20.42 5.28 -20.92
C VAL A 126 21.15 6.12 -19.87
N LEU A 127 22.48 6.14 -19.95
CA LEU A 127 23.28 7.08 -19.18
C LEU A 127 23.12 8.47 -19.80
N VAL A 128 22.81 9.46 -18.97
CA VAL A 128 23.07 10.89 -19.19
C VAL A 128 24.23 11.27 -18.29
#